data_AF-A0A7C3KPM9-F1
#
_entry.id   AF-A0A7C3KPM9-F1
#
_cell.length_a   1.000
_cell.length_b   1.000
_cell.length_c   1.000
_cell.angle_alpha   90.00
_cell.angle_beta   90.00
_cell.angle_gamma   90.00
#
_symmetry.space_group_name_H-M   'P 1'
#
loop_
_entity.id
_entity.type
_entity.pdbx_description
1 polymer ?
#
loop_
_entity_poly.entity_id
_entity_poly.type
_entity_poly.pdbx_seq_one_letter_code
_entity_poly.pdbx_strand_id
1 'polypeptide(L)'
;MALGGEVIIYAPHLDVISHVHGKYIYEVGYHILPYLLNDWDRLKNIPLGVLAHSTHLRGSGMMGNGIEKPNVHATLASKISAEDCACLNLGYLDPVKVNVDEWRDREDEGILYVPKAGEFLYRLRS
;
A
#
# COMPACT_ATOMS: atom_id res chain seq x y z
N MET A 1 -10.09 5.42 -7.09
CA MET A 1 -10.64 5.21 -5.72
C MET A 1 -11.05 6.56 -5.16
N ALA A 2 -12.05 6.58 -4.27
CA ALA A 2 -12.46 7.81 -3.58
C ALA A 2 -11.32 8.30 -2.67
N LEU A 3 -11.24 9.61 -2.44
CA LEU A 3 -10.33 10.18 -1.45
C LEU A 3 -10.67 9.65 -0.06
N GLY A 4 -9.67 9.16 0.67
CA GLY A 4 -9.84 8.48 1.96
C GLY A 4 -10.30 7.03 1.84
N GLY A 5 -10.45 6.49 0.63
CA GLY A 5 -10.75 5.07 0.43
C GLY A 5 -9.58 4.16 0.83
N GLU A 6 -9.82 2.86 0.86
CA GLU A 6 -8.84 1.84 1.24
C GLU A 6 -8.70 0.77 0.16
N VAL A 7 -7.47 0.32 -0.07
CA VAL A 7 -7.17 -0.92 -0.78
C VAL A 7 -6.62 -1.95 0.20
N ILE A 8 -7.34 -3.05 0.36
CA ILE A 8 -6.90 -4.20 1.15
C ILE A 8 -6.35 -5.26 0.19
N ILE A 9 -5.05 -5.55 0.32
CA ILE A 9 -4.39 -6.60 -0.45
C ILE A 9 -4.42 -7.87 0.39
N TYR A 10 -5.34 -8.77 0.07
CA TYR A 10 -5.46 -10.08 0.70
C TYR A 10 -4.50 -11.09 0.06
N ALA A 11 -3.40 -11.38 0.75
CA ALA A 11 -2.35 -12.30 0.33
C ALA A 11 -1.91 -13.15 1.54
N PRO A 12 -2.73 -14.12 1.98
CA PRO A 12 -2.49 -14.90 3.22
C PRO A 12 -1.23 -15.78 3.16
N HIS A 13 -0.63 -15.93 1.99
CA HIS A 13 0.59 -16.70 1.75
C HIS A 13 1.85 -15.84 1.80
N LEU A 14 1.74 -14.50 1.68
CA LEU A 14 2.88 -13.58 1.67
C LEU A 14 3.45 -13.44 3.09
N ASP A 15 4.72 -13.82 3.27
CA ASP A 15 5.46 -13.77 4.54
C ASP A 15 6.76 -12.96 4.47
N VAL A 16 7.08 -12.39 3.31
CA VAL A 16 8.25 -11.54 3.09
C VAL A 16 7.93 -10.42 2.10
N ILE A 17 8.36 -9.20 2.41
CA ILE A 17 8.13 -8.03 1.53
C ILE A 17 8.94 -8.15 0.24
N SER A 18 10.22 -8.50 0.35
CA SER A 18 11.08 -8.73 -0.80
C SER A 18 12.35 -9.47 -0.39
N HIS A 19 12.66 -10.56 -1.08
CA HIS A 19 13.92 -11.29 -0.90
C HIS A 19 15.16 -10.52 -1.37
N VAL A 20 14.99 -9.60 -2.33
CA VAL A 20 16.11 -8.91 -2.99
C VAL A 20 16.27 -7.49 -2.45
N HIS A 21 15.16 -6.79 -2.24
CA HIS A 21 15.16 -5.37 -1.89
C HIS A 21 14.64 -5.08 -0.49
N GLY A 22 14.34 -6.12 0.31
CA GLY A 22 13.75 -5.98 1.64
C GLY A 22 14.49 -4.98 2.51
N LYS A 23 15.82 -5.08 2.60
CA LYS A 23 16.65 -4.13 3.37
C LYS A 23 16.33 -2.67 3.04
N TYR A 24 16.31 -2.30 1.77
CA TYR A 24 16.05 -0.92 1.34
C TYR A 24 14.58 -0.53 1.52
N ILE A 25 13.65 -1.47 1.36
CA ILE A 25 12.23 -1.20 1.59
C ILE A 25 11.96 -0.93 3.07
N TYR A 26 12.56 -1.69 3.99
CA TYR A 26 12.47 -1.42 5.44
C TYR A 26 13.18 -0.13 5.86
N GLU A 27 14.22 0.29 5.13
CA GLU A 27 14.90 1.58 5.38
C GLU A 27 14.04 2.79 4.96
N VAL A 28 13.29 2.66 3.87
CA VAL A 28 12.50 3.77 3.30
C VAL A 28 11.04 3.78 3.78
N GLY A 29 10.39 2.62 3.84
CA GLY A 29 8.93 2.49 3.94
C GLY A 29 8.21 2.76 2.61
N TYR A 30 6.88 2.69 2.62
CA TYR A 30 6.01 3.04 1.48
C TYR A 30 5.48 4.47 1.62
N HIS A 31 5.91 5.34 0.71
CA HIS A 31 5.62 6.78 0.78
C HIS A 31 5.21 7.37 -0.57
N ILE A 32 4.43 8.45 -0.51
CA ILE A 32 4.05 9.22 -1.70
C ILE A 32 5.28 9.93 -2.27
N LEU A 33 5.25 10.21 -3.57
CA LEU A 33 6.36 10.90 -4.24
C LEU A 33 6.74 12.25 -3.56
N PRO A 34 5.78 13.12 -3.16
CA PRO A 34 6.11 14.34 -2.43
C PRO A 34 6.90 14.12 -1.12
N TYR A 35 6.68 13.03 -0.39
CA TYR A 35 7.42 12.74 0.83
C TYR A 35 8.89 12.44 0.50
N LEU A 36 9.13 11.59 -0.51
CA LEU A 36 10.50 11.23 -0.91
C LEU A 36 11.28 12.43 -1.45
N LEU A 37 10.61 13.32 -2.19
CA LEU A 37 11.23 14.54 -2.72
C LEU A 37 11.48 15.62 -1.65
N ASN A 38 10.68 15.63 -0.58
CA ASN A 38 10.84 16.58 0.52
C ASN A 38 12.11 16.32 1.34
N ASP A 39 12.66 15.10 1.31
CA ASP A 39 13.86 14.71 2.06
C ASP A 39 14.84 13.93 1.17
N TRP A 40 15.14 14.52 0.01
CA TRP A 40 15.94 13.87 -1.03
C TRP A 40 17.37 13.52 -0.56
N ASP A 41 17.98 14.36 0.27
CA ASP A 41 19.36 14.13 0.73
C ASP A 41 19.51 12.85 1.57
N ARG A 42 18.48 12.48 2.34
CA ARG A 42 18.45 11.20 3.07
C ARG A 42 18.28 10.00 2.13
N LEU A 43 17.47 10.16 1.10
CA LEU A 43 16.96 9.03 0.31
C LEU A 43 17.71 8.77 -1.00
N LYS A 44 18.52 9.72 -1.49
CA LYS A 44 19.24 9.63 -2.77
C LYS A 44 20.22 8.45 -2.90
N ASN A 45 20.62 7.83 -1.79
CA ASN A 45 21.50 6.65 -1.79
C ASN A 45 20.75 5.32 -1.98
N ILE A 46 19.43 5.34 -1.90
CA ILE A 46 18.59 4.16 -2.14
C ILE A 46 18.44 3.94 -3.65
N PRO A 47 18.49 2.68 -4.14
CA PRO A 47 18.28 2.41 -5.56
C PRO A 47 16.94 3.00 -6.04
N LEU A 48 16.98 3.76 -7.15
CA LEU A 48 15.80 4.46 -7.68
C LEU A 48 14.62 3.52 -7.96
N GLY A 49 14.89 2.27 -8.35
CA GLY A 49 13.85 1.24 -8.53
C GLY A 49 13.10 0.91 -7.23
N VAL A 50 13.77 0.94 -6.07
CA VAL A 50 13.14 0.73 -4.76
C VAL A 50 12.29 1.94 -4.37
N LEU A 51 12.78 3.16 -4.61
CA LEU A 51 12.01 4.38 -4.38
C LEU A 51 10.76 4.44 -5.27
N ALA A 52 10.88 4.04 -6.54
CA ALA A 52 9.74 3.91 -7.43
C ALA A 52 8.71 2.89 -6.90
N HIS A 53 9.17 1.71 -6.49
CA HIS A 53 8.30 0.69 -5.89
C HIS A 53 7.57 1.19 -4.64
N SER A 54 8.25 1.96 -3.78
CA SER A 54 7.66 2.63 -2.62
C SER A 54 6.46 3.50 -3.03
N THR A 55 6.64 4.36 -4.03
CA THR A 55 5.56 5.24 -4.51
C THR A 55 4.43 4.51 -5.22
N HIS A 56 4.73 3.42 -5.94
CA HIS A 56 3.72 2.69 -6.69
C HIS A 56 2.71 1.99 -5.79
N LEU A 57 3.17 1.40 -4.67
CA LEU A 57 2.25 0.79 -3.71
C LEU A 57 1.53 1.84 -2.87
N ARG A 58 2.22 2.90 -2.42
CA ARG A 58 1.60 3.93 -1.58
C ARG A 58 0.55 4.77 -2.32
N GLY A 59 0.79 5.03 -3.61
CA GLY A 59 -0.08 5.84 -4.45
C GLY A 59 0.17 7.34 -4.35
N SER A 60 -0.83 8.12 -4.78
CA SER A 60 -0.77 9.58 -4.80
C SER A 60 -1.20 10.19 -3.47
N GLY A 61 -0.81 11.45 -3.23
CA GLY A 61 -1.17 12.19 -2.03
C GLY A 61 -0.50 13.56 -1.99
N MET A 62 -0.53 14.20 -0.83
CA MET A 62 0.11 15.49 -0.60
C MET A 62 0.82 15.55 0.76
N MET A 63 1.79 16.45 0.88
CA MET A 63 2.34 16.84 2.18
C MET A 63 1.52 18.00 2.75
N GLY A 64 1.19 17.96 4.04
CA GLY A 64 0.54 19.05 4.75
C GLY A 64 1.16 19.25 6.14
N ASN A 65 1.71 20.44 6.40
CA ASN A 65 2.40 20.77 7.66
C ASN A 65 3.51 19.76 8.02
N GLY A 66 4.26 19.28 7.03
CA GLY A 66 5.32 18.28 7.22
C GLY A 66 4.82 16.83 7.40
N ILE A 67 3.51 16.60 7.33
CA ILE A 67 2.90 15.27 7.49
C ILE A 67 2.41 14.77 6.13
N GLU A 68 2.71 13.52 5.82
CA GLU A 68 2.21 12.83 4.64
C GLU A 68 0.69 12.59 4.74
N LYS A 69 -0.04 12.90 3.67
CA LYS A 69 -1.47 12.59 3.51
C LYS A 69 -1.69 11.82 2.22
N PRO A 70 -1.74 10.48 2.25
CA PRO A 70 -2.07 9.70 1.06
C PRO A 70 -3.53 9.91 0.67
N ASN A 71 -3.83 9.79 -0.63
CA ASN A 71 -5.22 9.87 -1.11
C ASN A 71 -6.03 8.62 -0.75
N VAL A 72 -5.35 7.48 -0.55
CA VAL A 72 -5.95 6.20 -0.18
C VAL A 72 -5.08 5.48 0.85
N HIS A 73 -5.70 4.66 1.67
CA HIS A 73 -5.01 3.76 2.58
C HIS A 73 -4.65 2.45 1.87
N ALA A 74 -3.45 1.94 2.10
CA ALA A 74 -3.01 0.64 1.62
C ALA A 74 -2.80 -0.28 2.82
N THR A 75 -3.54 -1.39 2.85
CA THR A 75 -3.58 -2.34 3.96
C THR A 75 -3.21 -3.73 3.47
N LEU A 76 -2.28 -4.39 4.16
CA LEU A 76 -1.90 -5.77 3.88
C LEU A 76 -2.65 -6.72 4.81
N ALA A 77 -3.33 -7.70 4.22
CA ALA A 77 -3.82 -8.88 4.92
C ALA A 77 -2.95 -10.08 4.56
N SER A 78 -1.89 -10.29 5.34
CA SER A 78 -0.82 -11.25 5.05
C SER A 78 -0.12 -11.78 6.31
N LYS A 79 0.91 -12.62 6.17
CA LYS A 79 1.73 -13.09 7.29
C LYS A 79 2.81 -12.10 7.72
N ILE A 80 2.98 -10.98 7.01
CA ILE A 80 3.79 -9.85 7.48
C ILE A 80 3.19 -9.34 8.79
N SER A 81 4.03 -9.10 9.80
CA SER A 81 3.57 -8.70 11.12
C SER A 81 2.93 -7.31 11.11
N ALA A 82 2.06 -7.04 12.09
CA ALA A 82 1.46 -5.71 12.25
C ALA A 82 2.53 -4.64 12.49
N GLU A 83 3.60 -5.01 13.20
CA GLU A 83 4.75 -4.17 13.50
C GLU A 83 5.53 -3.82 12.22
N ASP A 84 5.78 -4.80 11.35
CA ASP A 84 6.44 -4.58 10.07
C ASP A 84 5.59 -3.71 9.15
N CYS A 85 4.28 -3.97 9.05
CA CYS A 85 3.36 -3.13 8.28
C CYS A 85 3.39 -1.68 8.78
N ALA A 86 3.34 -1.47 10.10
CA ALA A 86 3.42 -0.13 10.68
C ALA A 86 4.77 0.55 10.38
N CYS A 87 5.89 -0.17 10.51
CA CYS A 87 7.22 0.33 10.15
C CYS A 87 7.31 0.73 8.67
N LEU A 88 6.58 0.03 7.80
CA LEU A 88 6.53 0.26 6.36
C LEU A 88 5.45 1.27 5.93
N ASN A 89 4.75 1.90 6.87
CA ASN A 89 3.68 2.87 6.62
C ASN A 89 2.46 2.27 5.88
N LEU A 90 2.15 1.02 6.19
CA LEU A 90 1.00 0.26 5.68
C LEU A 90 0.02 -0.07 6.82
N GLY A 91 -1.26 -0.19 6.47
CA GLY A 91 -2.25 -0.81 7.35
C GLY A 91 -2.02 -2.32 7.44
N TYR A 92 -2.51 -2.91 8.52
CA TYR A 92 -2.47 -4.35 8.75
C TYR A 92 -3.87 -4.90 9.04
N LEU A 93 -4.16 -6.05 8.47
CA LEU A 93 -5.34 -6.84 8.79
C LEU A 93 -4.94 -8.31 8.96
N ASP A 94 -5.40 -8.95 10.02
CA ASP A 94 -5.08 -10.36 10.28
C ASP A 94 -5.75 -11.26 9.23
N PRO A 95 -5.00 -11.94 8.34
CA PRO A 95 -5.58 -12.70 7.25
C PRO A 95 -6.44 -13.89 7.72
N VAL A 96 -6.23 -14.40 8.93
CA VAL A 96 -7.01 -15.51 9.49
C VAL A 96 -8.41 -15.06 9.91
N LYS A 97 -8.57 -13.76 10.20
CA LYS A 97 -9.85 -13.16 10.58
C LYS A 97 -10.63 -12.62 9.38
N VAL A 98 -10.04 -12.60 8.19
CA VAL A 98 -10.69 -12.10 6.99
C VAL A 98 -11.59 -13.18 6.39
N ASN A 99 -12.88 -12.87 6.29
CA ASN A 99 -13.82 -13.62 5.48
C ASN A 99 -14.13 -12.82 4.20
N VAL A 100 -13.44 -13.14 3.10
CA VAL A 100 -13.56 -12.39 1.83
C VAL A 100 -14.97 -12.44 1.23
N ASP A 101 -15.78 -13.44 1.60
CA ASP A 101 -17.15 -13.57 1.10
C ASP A 101 -18.07 -12.46 1.67
N GLU A 102 -17.70 -11.83 2.79
CA GLU A 102 -18.42 -10.68 3.36
C GLU A 102 -18.27 -9.37 2.57
N TRP A 103 -17.38 -9.36 1.56
CA TRP A 103 -17.14 -8.22 0.68
C TRP A 103 -17.74 -8.38 -0.71
N ARG A 104 -18.34 -9.54 -1.02
CA ARG A 104 -18.95 -9.79 -2.33
C ARG A 104 -20.30 -9.11 -2.45
N ASP A 105 -20.62 -8.65 -3.67
CA ASP A 105 -21.94 -8.13 -4.03
C ASP A 105 -22.38 -6.93 -3.16
N ARG A 106 -21.42 -6.09 -2.78
CA ARG A 106 -21.60 -4.89 -1.92
C ARG A 106 -21.11 -3.60 -2.58
N GLU A 107 -21.10 -3.58 -3.91
CA GLU A 107 -20.66 -2.43 -4.69
C GLU A 107 -21.55 -1.19 -4.49
N ASP A 108 -22.82 -1.39 -4.15
CA ASP A 108 -23.77 -0.33 -3.78
C ASP A 108 -23.43 0.31 -2.42
N GLU A 109 -22.75 -0.43 -1.54
CA GLU A 109 -22.16 0.07 -0.30
C GLU A 109 -20.75 0.66 -0.50
N GLY A 110 -20.24 0.65 -1.74
CA GLY A 110 -18.90 1.16 -2.08
C GLY A 110 -17.76 0.16 -1.87
N ILE A 111 -18.06 -1.12 -1.65
CA ILE A 111 -17.06 -2.19 -1.49
C ILE A 111 -16.95 -2.97 -2.79
N LEU A 112 -15.75 -3.02 -3.36
CA LEU A 112 -15.47 -3.80 -4.57
C LEU A 112 -14.54 -4.96 -4.23
N TYR A 113 -15.03 -6.19 -4.37
CA TYR A 113 -14.21 -7.39 -4.27
C TYR A 113 -13.65 -7.79 -5.63
N VAL A 114 -12.33 -7.93 -5.73
CA VAL A 114 -11.64 -8.31 -6.96
C VAL A 114 -10.88 -9.64 -6.75
N PRO A 115 -11.45 -10.79 -7.13
CA PRO A 115 -10.73 -12.06 -7.08
C PRO A 115 -9.62 -12.07 -8.13
N LYS A 116 -8.47 -12.70 -7.81
CA LYS A 116 -7.28 -12.73 -8.69
C LYS A 116 -6.89 -11.32 -9.17
N ALA A 117 -6.81 -10.39 -8.22
CA ALA A 117 -6.40 -9.01 -8.48
C ALA A 117 -4.97 -8.95 -9.05
N GLY A 118 -4.65 -7.82 -9.70
CA GLY A 118 -3.35 -7.57 -10.34
C GLY A 118 -3.34 -7.73 -11.86
N GLU A 119 -4.40 -8.31 -12.44
CA GLU A 119 -4.51 -8.55 -13.89
C GLU A 119 -5.48 -7.57 -14.59
N PHE A 120 -6.35 -6.89 -13.82
CA PHE A 120 -7.38 -6.01 -14.35
C PHE A 120 -7.05 -4.53 -14.11
N LEU A 121 -7.13 -3.73 -15.19
CA LEU A 121 -7.05 -2.28 -15.12
C LEU A 121 -8.44 -1.67 -15.05
N TYR A 122 -8.74 -0.97 -13.95
CA TYR A 122 -10.01 -0.28 -13.75
C TYR A 122 -9.96 1.14 -14.28
N ARG A 123 -10.95 1.51 -15.11
CA ARG A 123 -11.14 2.87 -15.61
C ARG A 123 -12.54 3.34 -15.23
N LEU A 124 -12.64 4.54 -14.67
CA LEU A 124 -13.95 5.18 -14.47
C LEU A 124 -14.63 5.36 -15.84
N ARG A 125 -15.94 5.12 -15.92
CA ARG A 125 -16.68 5.42 -17.15
C ARG A 125 -16.56 6.93 -17.42
N SER A 126 -16.12 7.25 -18.62
CA SER A 126 -16.12 8.60 -19.19
C SER A 126 -17.53 9.00 -19.59
#